data_AF-A0A5M3XQS3-F1
#
_entry.id   AF-A0A5M3XQS3-F1
#
_cell.length_a   1.000
_cell.length_b   1.000
_cell.length_c   1.000
_cell.angle_alpha   90.00
_cell.angle_beta   90.00
_cell.angle_gamma   90.00
#
_symmetry.space_group_name_H-M   'P 1'
#
loop_
_entity.id
_entity.type
_entity.pdbx_description
1 polymer ?
#
loop_
_entity_poly.entity_id
_entity_poly.type
_entity_poly.pdbx_seq_one_letter_code
_entity_poly.pdbx_strand_id
1 'polypeptide(L)'
;MNGLFDDDFPSGEQIPRQIEAHFTTYPTPFGPGVRLIVNGSRVGDPLTDNGWSETGYRWHDALHLAHAMCLGWSPVLRGLADLKRRSDPQVDHIEDGGRAVVADEAIAWAVFCRARRRDWFERRPVDSELIGFVQAMTYGLEVGRCSRAEIAHAIRTGVSCMRSLWWHHGGILLGDLRQRSLEWRPAANAPVSSRRQQ
;
A
#
# COMPACT_ATOMS: atom_id res chain seq x y z
N MET A 1 18.37 -5.50 10.61
CA MET A 1 18.25 -6.82 9.95
C MET A 1 18.96 -6.71 8.60
N ASN A 2 19.89 -7.61 8.29
CA ASN A 2 20.79 -7.50 7.12
C ASN A 2 20.25 -8.23 5.85
N GLY A 3 18.95 -8.16 5.58
CA GLY A 3 18.34 -8.74 4.36
C GLY A 3 16.85 -8.46 4.25
N LEU A 4 16.32 -8.49 3.03
CA LEU A 4 14.88 -8.50 2.72
C LEU A 4 14.31 -9.91 2.93
N PHE A 5 13.01 -10.01 3.21
CA PHE A 5 12.37 -11.30 3.50
C PHE A 5 12.36 -12.30 2.34
N ASP A 6 12.61 -11.82 1.12
CA ASP A 6 12.58 -12.62 -0.09
C ASP A 6 13.92 -12.64 -0.85
N ASP A 7 15.03 -12.19 -0.24
CA ASP A 7 16.33 -12.15 -0.93
C ASP A 7 16.78 -13.52 -1.46
N ASP A 8 16.38 -14.62 -0.80
CA ASP A 8 16.74 -15.99 -1.17
C ASP A 8 15.75 -16.66 -2.14
N PHE A 9 14.69 -15.96 -2.57
CA PHE A 9 13.67 -16.50 -3.47
C PHE A 9 13.98 -16.22 -4.95
N PRO A 10 13.43 -17.00 -5.90
CA PRO A 10 13.55 -16.71 -7.33
C PRO A 10 13.07 -15.31 -7.68
N SER A 11 13.65 -14.69 -8.71
CA SER A 11 13.32 -13.30 -9.09
C SER A 11 11.84 -13.03 -9.37
N GLY A 12 11.09 -14.04 -9.86
CA GLY A 12 9.64 -13.96 -10.06
C GLY A 12 8.82 -14.01 -8.77
N GLU A 13 9.44 -14.33 -7.63
CA GLU A 13 8.81 -14.38 -6.31
C GLU A 13 9.34 -13.28 -5.38
N GLN A 14 10.22 -12.42 -5.88
CA GLN A 14 10.73 -11.25 -5.17
C GLN A 14 9.85 -10.04 -5.44
N ILE A 15 9.57 -9.25 -4.41
CA ILE A 15 9.03 -7.90 -4.59
C ILE A 15 10.05 -7.09 -5.40
N PRO A 16 9.65 -6.43 -6.52
CA PRO A 16 10.56 -5.59 -7.28
C PRO A 16 11.23 -4.56 -6.38
N ARG A 17 12.56 -4.46 -6.48
CA ARG A 17 13.33 -3.55 -5.62
C ARG A 17 13.04 -2.08 -5.93
N GLN A 18 12.53 -1.82 -7.13
CA GLN A 18 12.00 -0.55 -7.59
C GLN A 18 10.61 -0.79 -8.16
N ILE A 19 9.66 0.09 -7.84
CA ILE A 19 8.32 0.07 -8.42
C ILE A 19 7.95 1.44 -8.98
N GLU A 20 7.26 1.42 -10.11
CA GLU A 20 6.54 2.54 -10.66
C GLU A 20 5.06 2.15 -10.78
N ALA A 21 4.24 2.71 -9.89
CA ALA A 21 2.82 2.38 -9.76
C ALA A 21 1.94 3.54 -10.25
N HIS A 22 1.27 3.36 -11.38
CA HIS A 22 0.37 4.32 -11.98
C HIS A 22 -1.05 4.13 -11.46
N PHE A 23 -1.61 5.19 -10.89
CA PHE A 23 -2.98 5.25 -10.44
C PHE A 23 -3.78 6.16 -11.37
N THR A 24 -4.74 5.57 -12.07
CA THR A 24 -5.56 6.27 -13.08
C THR A 24 -7.04 6.16 -12.76
N THR A 25 -7.77 7.27 -12.90
CA THR A 25 -9.21 7.28 -12.72
C THR A 25 -9.93 6.83 -13.98
N TYR A 26 -11.06 6.16 -13.82
CA TYR A 26 -11.95 5.81 -14.93
C TYR A 26 -13.41 5.80 -14.43
N PRO A 27 -14.40 6.08 -15.31
CA PRO A 27 -15.80 6.09 -14.90
C PRO A 27 -16.31 4.66 -14.64
N THR A 28 -17.17 4.51 -13.63
CA THR A 28 -17.91 3.28 -13.35
C THR A 28 -19.40 3.58 -13.13
N PRO A 29 -20.29 2.56 -13.18
CA PRO A 29 -21.68 2.73 -12.79
C PRO A 29 -21.90 3.20 -11.34
N PHE A 30 -20.88 3.08 -10.49
CA PHE A 30 -20.91 3.41 -9.05
C PHE A 30 -20.12 4.68 -8.71
N GLY A 31 -19.73 5.47 -9.71
CA GLY A 31 -18.88 6.67 -9.56
C GLY A 31 -17.46 6.47 -10.09
N PRO A 32 -16.50 7.35 -9.77
CA PRO A 32 -15.12 7.23 -10.23
C PRO A 32 -14.44 6.01 -9.61
N GLY A 33 -13.87 5.17 -10.46
CA GLY A 33 -13.01 4.06 -10.07
C GLY A 33 -11.53 4.38 -10.27
N VAL A 34 -10.67 3.58 -9.68
CA VAL A 34 -9.21 3.69 -9.77
C VAL A 34 -8.61 2.38 -10.27
N ARG A 35 -7.73 2.47 -11.26
CA ARG A 35 -6.96 1.33 -11.79
C ARG A 35 -5.49 1.51 -11.43
N LEU A 36 -4.89 0.40 -11.01
CA LEU A 36 -3.46 0.28 -10.71
C LEU A 36 -2.71 -0.46 -11.84
N ILE A 37 -1.60 0.13 -12.27
CA ILE A 37 -0.59 -0.51 -13.13
C ILE A 37 0.75 -0.41 -12.42
N VAL A 38 1.43 -1.53 -12.19
CA VAL A 38 2.76 -1.57 -11.56
C VAL A 38 3.77 -2.08 -12.58
N ASN A 39 4.84 -1.32 -12.83
CA ASN A 39 5.90 -1.67 -13.78
C ASN A 39 5.37 -2.10 -15.16
N GLY A 40 4.31 -1.44 -15.64
CA GLY A 40 3.68 -1.70 -16.93
C GLY A 40 2.63 -2.82 -16.93
N SER A 41 2.50 -3.59 -15.84
CA SER A 41 1.51 -4.66 -15.71
C SER A 41 0.30 -4.20 -14.90
N ARG A 42 -0.90 -4.55 -15.36
CA ARG A 42 -2.12 -4.32 -14.57
C ARG A 42 -2.09 -5.20 -13.33
N VAL A 43 -2.34 -4.61 -12.17
CA VAL A 43 -2.38 -5.30 -10.88
C VAL A 43 -3.78 -5.17 -10.31
N GLY A 44 -4.38 -6.31 -9.98
CA GLY A 44 -5.71 -6.39 -9.38
C GLY A 44 -6.86 -5.86 -10.24
N ASP A 45 -8.01 -5.76 -9.57
CA ASP A 45 -9.23 -5.24 -10.16
C ASP A 45 -9.40 -3.76 -9.88
N PRO A 46 -10.18 -3.07 -10.73
CA PRO A 46 -10.37 -1.65 -10.60
C PRO A 46 -11.23 -1.34 -9.36
N LEU A 47 -10.79 -0.40 -8.52
CA LEU A 47 -11.35 -0.14 -7.20
C LEU A 47 -12.33 1.03 -7.21
N THR A 48 -13.41 0.91 -6.43
CA THR A 48 -14.27 2.05 -6.05
C THR A 48 -14.22 2.23 -4.53
N ASP A 49 -14.89 3.26 -4.01
CA ASP A 49 -14.94 3.46 -2.55
C ASP A 49 -15.76 2.40 -1.82
N ASN A 50 -16.57 1.61 -2.54
CA ASN A 50 -17.46 0.59 -1.97
C ASN A 50 -18.25 1.10 -0.74
N GLY A 51 -18.75 2.34 -0.82
CA GLY A 51 -19.43 3.02 0.28
C GLY A 51 -20.58 3.91 -0.19
N TRP A 52 -21.38 4.36 0.76
CA TRP A 52 -22.54 5.25 0.51
C TRP A 52 -22.17 6.65 0.02
N SER A 53 -20.91 7.05 0.18
CA SER A 53 -20.39 8.34 -0.23
C SER A 53 -18.92 8.23 -0.60
N GLU A 54 -18.40 9.27 -1.25
CA GLU A 54 -16.98 9.36 -1.55
C GLU A 54 -16.14 9.50 -0.27
N THR A 55 -15.40 8.45 0.06
CA THR A 55 -14.54 8.35 1.25
C THR A 55 -13.06 8.46 0.93
N GLY A 56 -12.67 8.06 -0.29
CA GLY A 56 -11.27 7.91 -0.71
C GLY A 56 -10.64 6.58 -0.43
N TYR A 57 -11.43 5.58 -0.07
CA TYR A 57 -10.91 4.24 0.08
C TYR A 57 -10.47 3.59 -1.24
N ARG A 58 -10.95 4.05 -2.41
CA ARG A 58 -10.49 3.53 -3.73
C ARG A 58 -8.98 3.67 -4.01
N TRP A 59 -8.26 4.44 -3.20
CA TRP A 59 -6.80 4.63 -3.33
C TRP A 59 -5.99 3.79 -2.32
N HIS A 60 -6.63 2.88 -1.58
CA HIS A 60 -6.01 2.14 -0.48
C HIS A 60 -4.88 1.20 -0.91
N ASP A 61 -4.78 0.81 -2.19
CA ASP A 61 -3.63 0.07 -2.70
C ASP A 61 -2.30 0.79 -2.47
N ALA A 62 -2.30 2.12 -2.29
CA ALA A 62 -1.13 2.86 -1.86
C ALA A 62 -0.59 2.41 -0.49
N LEU A 63 -1.45 1.90 0.40
CA LEU A 63 -1.08 1.31 1.69
C LEU A 63 -0.37 -0.03 1.49
N HIS A 64 -0.89 -0.91 0.63
CA HIS A 64 -0.24 -2.19 0.30
C HIS A 64 1.12 -1.99 -0.37
N LEU A 65 1.23 -1.01 -1.29
CA LEU A 65 2.52 -0.62 -1.87
C LEU A 65 3.49 -0.07 -0.82
N ALA A 66 3.00 0.68 0.17
CA ALA A 66 3.85 1.16 1.26
C ALA A 66 4.27 0.04 2.21
N HIS A 67 3.40 -0.94 2.50
CA HIS A 67 3.80 -2.14 3.24
C HIS A 67 4.90 -2.89 2.47
N ALA A 68 4.72 -3.10 1.17
CA ALA A 68 5.71 -3.74 0.33
C ALA A 68 7.05 -2.99 0.35
N MET A 69 7.06 -1.68 0.05
CA MET A 69 8.30 -0.92 -0.09
C MET A 69 8.96 -0.58 1.25
N CYS A 70 8.19 -0.26 2.29
CA CYS A 70 8.75 0.17 3.58
C CYS A 70 8.99 -0.99 4.54
N LEU A 71 8.26 -2.10 4.43
CA LEU A 71 8.41 -3.27 5.32
C LEU A 71 8.98 -4.49 4.59
N GLY A 72 8.93 -4.54 3.25
CA GLY A 72 9.29 -5.74 2.49
C GLY A 72 8.22 -6.81 2.54
N TRP A 73 7.00 -6.41 2.92
CA TRP A 73 5.89 -7.32 3.19
C TRP A 73 4.59 -6.72 2.66
N SER A 74 3.92 -7.44 1.77
CA SER A 74 2.50 -7.23 1.47
C SER A 74 1.99 -8.48 0.76
N PRO A 75 1.33 -9.41 1.46
CA PRO A 75 0.74 -10.59 0.86
C PRO A 75 -0.38 -10.23 -0.14
N VAL A 76 -1.06 -9.09 0.05
CA VAL A 76 -2.02 -8.56 -0.94
C VAL A 76 -1.29 -8.23 -2.24
N LEU A 77 -0.24 -7.41 -2.20
CA LEU A 77 0.53 -7.07 -3.41
C LEU A 77 1.11 -8.33 -4.06
N ARG A 78 1.68 -9.25 -3.27
CA ARG A 78 2.21 -10.52 -3.79
C ARG A 78 1.14 -11.32 -4.53
N GLY A 79 -0.06 -11.41 -3.97
CA GLY A 79 -1.19 -12.08 -4.62
C GLY A 79 -1.62 -11.39 -5.92
N LEU A 80 -1.76 -10.06 -5.89
CA LEU A 80 -2.24 -9.29 -7.05
C LEU A 80 -1.23 -9.20 -8.20
N ALA A 81 0.07 -9.27 -7.89
CA ALA A 81 1.16 -9.18 -8.86
C ALA A 81 1.78 -10.53 -9.24
N ASP A 82 1.20 -11.66 -8.78
CA ASP A 82 1.70 -13.02 -8.98
C ASP A 82 3.15 -13.23 -8.50
N LEU A 83 3.48 -12.65 -7.35
CA LEU A 83 4.79 -12.71 -6.67
C LEU A 83 4.77 -13.56 -5.40
N LYS A 84 3.81 -14.49 -5.31
CA LYS A 84 3.73 -15.41 -4.18
C LYS A 84 4.94 -16.35 -4.21
N ARG A 85 5.53 -16.62 -3.04
CA ARG A 85 6.73 -17.44 -2.86
C ARG A 85 6.45 -18.94 -2.95
N ARG A 86 5.93 -19.38 -4.09
CA ARG A 86 5.43 -20.76 -4.32
C ARG A 86 6.53 -21.80 -4.34
N SER A 87 7.79 -21.40 -4.56
CA SER A 87 8.94 -22.30 -4.46
C SER A 87 9.15 -22.86 -3.05
N ASP A 88 8.65 -22.20 -2.00
CA ASP A 88 8.56 -22.72 -0.63
C ASP A 88 7.08 -22.85 -0.20
N PRO A 89 6.52 -24.07 -0.20
CA PRO A 89 5.12 -24.29 0.15
C PRO A 89 4.74 -23.81 1.55
N GLN A 90 5.67 -23.80 2.50
CA GLN A 90 5.41 -23.36 3.87
C GLN A 90 5.31 -21.84 3.94
N VAL A 91 6.19 -21.12 3.24
CA VAL A 91 6.13 -19.65 3.14
C VAL A 91 4.92 -19.21 2.35
N ASP A 92 4.59 -19.87 1.23
CA ASP A 92 3.34 -19.61 0.47
C ASP A 92 2.11 -19.76 1.37
N HIS A 93 2.06 -20.83 2.17
CA HIS A 93 0.92 -21.10 3.06
C HIS A 93 0.81 -20.09 4.22
N ILE A 94 1.93 -19.68 4.82
CA ILE A 94 1.94 -18.90 6.06
C ILE A 94 2.02 -17.40 5.79
N GLU A 95 3.02 -16.97 5.02
CA GLU A 95 3.40 -15.55 4.87
C GLU A 95 2.68 -14.90 3.68
N ASP A 96 2.38 -15.68 2.64
CA ASP A 96 1.65 -15.21 1.45
C ASP A 96 0.21 -15.77 1.38
N GLY A 97 -0.20 -16.51 2.41
CA GLY A 97 -1.46 -17.23 2.49
C GLY A 97 -2.63 -16.37 2.96
N GLY A 98 -3.83 -16.97 3.00
CA GLY A 98 -5.07 -16.24 3.26
C GLY A 98 -5.09 -15.47 4.59
N ARG A 99 -4.49 -16.00 5.65
CA ARG A 99 -4.41 -15.29 6.95
C ARG A 99 -3.56 -14.02 6.85
N ALA A 100 -2.44 -14.07 6.13
CA ALA A 100 -1.57 -12.93 5.94
C ALA A 100 -2.25 -11.86 5.07
N VAL A 101 -2.96 -12.27 4.01
CA VAL A 101 -3.79 -11.38 3.18
C VAL A 101 -4.85 -10.67 4.03
N VAL A 102 -5.59 -11.40 4.87
CA VAL A 102 -6.59 -10.81 5.76
C VAL A 102 -5.96 -9.81 6.73
N ALA A 103 -4.76 -10.10 7.25
CA ALA A 103 -4.05 -9.17 8.13
C ALA A 103 -3.66 -7.88 7.39
N ASP A 104 -3.11 -7.97 6.18
CA ASP A 104 -2.71 -6.82 5.35
C ASP A 104 -3.92 -5.91 5.03
N GLU A 105 -5.04 -6.51 4.60
CA GLU A 105 -6.31 -5.80 4.37
C GLU A 105 -6.88 -5.13 5.62
N ALA A 106 -6.90 -5.86 6.75
CA ALA A 106 -7.40 -5.33 8.01
C ALA A 106 -6.54 -4.14 8.51
N ILE A 107 -5.22 -4.22 8.31
CA ILE A 107 -4.29 -3.12 8.62
C ILE A 107 -4.57 -1.92 7.70
N ALA A 108 -4.69 -2.13 6.39
CA ALA A 108 -4.98 -1.05 5.44
C ALA A 108 -6.30 -0.34 5.79
N TRP A 109 -7.35 -1.10 6.08
CA TRP A 109 -8.65 -0.55 6.51
C TRP A 109 -8.56 0.23 7.82
N ALA A 110 -7.89 -0.33 8.84
CA ALA A 110 -7.73 0.32 10.14
C ALA A 110 -6.93 1.62 10.04
N VAL A 111 -5.84 1.62 9.25
CA VAL A 111 -5.02 2.80 8.95
C VAL A 111 -5.86 3.86 8.26
N PHE A 112 -6.60 3.51 7.21
CA PHE A 112 -7.49 4.44 6.51
C PHE A 112 -8.52 5.07 7.45
N CYS A 113 -9.24 4.26 8.23
CA CYS A 113 -10.25 4.73 9.16
C CYS A 113 -9.68 5.69 10.20
N ARG A 114 -8.50 5.38 10.75
CA ARG A 114 -7.82 6.23 11.73
C ARG A 114 -7.33 7.53 11.09
N ALA A 115 -6.72 7.45 9.90
CA ALA A 115 -6.19 8.59 9.15
C ALA A 115 -7.30 9.58 8.76
N ARG A 116 -8.44 9.12 8.25
CA ARG A 116 -9.58 9.97 7.86
C ARG A 116 -10.11 10.82 9.01
N ARG A 117 -10.09 10.30 10.24
CA ARG A 117 -10.54 11.02 11.45
C ARG A 117 -9.47 11.92 12.07
N ARG A 118 -8.25 11.90 11.53
CA ARG A 118 -7.06 12.54 12.12
C ARG A 118 -6.27 13.34 11.09
N ASP A 119 -6.96 13.90 10.11
CA ASP A 119 -6.39 14.76 9.06
C ASP A 119 -5.20 14.12 8.35
N TRP A 120 -5.34 12.83 8.05
CA TRP A 120 -4.32 12.00 7.39
C TRP A 120 -2.93 12.04 8.05
N PHE A 121 -2.89 12.26 9.37
CA PHE A 121 -1.66 12.39 10.15
C PHE A 121 -0.72 13.53 9.70
N GLU A 122 -1.19 14.54 8.96
CA GLU A 122 -0.31 15.57 8.38
C GLU A 122 0.58 16.27 9.40
N ARG A 123 0.01 16.59 10.56
CA ARG A 123 0.63 17.40 11.61
C ARG A 123 0.79 16.65 12.91
N ARG A 124 0.74 15.32 12.87
CA ARG A 124 0.76 14.48 14.08
C ARG A 124 1.38 13.11 13.80
N PRO A 125 2.02 12.50 14.81
CA PRO A 125 2.52 11.15 14.66
C PRO A 125 1.36 10.15 14.53
N VAL A 126 1.67 8.97 13.98
CA VAL A 126 0.82 7.80 14.06
C VAL A 126 0.72 7.39 15.53
N ASP A 127 -0.49 7.17 16.02
CA ASP A 127 -0.68 6.86 17.43
C ASP A 127 -0.20 5.45 17.80
N SER A 128 0.19 5.32 19.07
CA SER A 128 0.77 4.09 19.62
C SER A 128 -0.19 2.91 19.61
N GLU A 129 -1.50 3.17 19.70
CA GLU A 129 -2.58 2.18 19.66
C GLU A 129 -2.67 1.55 18.26
N LEU A 130 -2.69 2.35 17.20
CA LEU A 130 -2.68 1.82 15.83
C LEU A 130 -1.41 1.02 15.54
N ILE A 131 -0.24 1.49 16.00
CA ILE A 131 1.01 0.72 15.87
C ILE A 131 0.92 -0.62 16.64
N GLY A 132 0.34 -0.61 17.85
CA GLY A 132 0.11 -1.81 18.63
C GLY A 132 -0.86 -2.79 17.95
N PHE A 133 -1.91 -2.28 17.30
CA PHE A 133 -2.81 -3.08 16.48
C PHE A 133 -2.07 -3.78 15.33
N VAL A 134 -1.21 -3.07 14.60
CA VAL A 134 -0.39 -3.70 13.54
C VAL A 134 0.48 -4.82 14.11
N GLN A 135 1.18 -4.58 15.21
CA GLN A 135 2.01 -5.62 15.85
C GLN A 135 1.19 -6.86 16.26
N ALA A 136 -0.03 -6.65 16.75
CA ALA A 136 -0.93 -7.75 17.12
C ALA A 136 -1.42 -8.51 15.88
N MET A 137 -1.74 -7.82 14.78
CA MET A 137 -2.19 -8.48 13.54
C MET A 137 -1.09 -9.26 12.83
N THR A 138 0.18 -8.93 13.09
CA THR A 138 1.34 -9.54 12.41
C THR A 138 2.19 -10.44 13.31
N TYR A 139 1.74 -10.78 14.53
CA TYR A 139 2.58 -11.42 15.55
C TYR A 139 3.21 -12.76 15.12
N GLY A 140 2.54 -13.50 14.24
CA GLY A 140 2.96 -14.81 13.74
C GLY A 140 3.40 -14.79 12.28
N LEU A 141 3.79 -13.62 11.76
CA LEU A 141 4.26 -13.39 10.40
C LEU A 141 5.66 -12.80 10.42
N GLU A 142 6.40 -12.94 9.33
CA GLU A 142 7.78 -12.45 9.20
C GLU A 142 7.89 -10.94 9.46
N VAL A 143 6.87 -10.16 9.03
CA VAL A 143 6.79 -8.71 9.24
C VAL A 143 6.64 -8.32 10.71
N GLY A 144 6.25 -9.26 11.58
CA GLY A 144 6.25 -9.07 13.03
C GLY A 144 7.63 -8.74 13.61
N ARG A 145 8.70 -8.98 12.85
CA ARG A 145 10.08 -8.58 13.19
C ARG A 145 10.33 -7.07 13.03
N CYS A 146 9.46 -6.35 12.31
CA CYS A 146 9.59 -4.91 12.12
C CYS A 146 9.37 -4.15 13.43
N SER A 147 10.24 -3.18 13.69
CA SER A 147 10.15 -2.28 14.82
C SER A 147 8.92 -1.36 14.71
N ARG A 148 8.51 -0.83 15.86
CA ARG A 148 7.46 0.20 15.93
C ARG A 148 7.77 1.42 15.06
N ALA A 149 9.05 1.77 14.90
CA ALA A 149 9.49 2.88 14.08
C ALA A 149 9.30 2.59 12.57
N GLU A 150 9.67 1.39 12.13
CA GLU A 150 9.46 0.92 10.74
C GLU A 150 7.97 0.84 10.41
N ILE A 151 7.14 0.30 11.31
CA ILE A 151 5.69 0.26 11.16
C ILE A 151 5.12 1.68 11.04
N ALA A 152 5.51 2.58 11.94
CA ALA A 152 5.04 3.96 11.90
C ALA A 152 5.48 4.69 10.62
N HIS A 153 6.68 4.38 10.11
CA HIS A 153 7.19 4.90 8.85
C HIS A 153 6.36 4.42 7.65
N ALA A 154 6.08 3.12 7.55
CA ALA A 154 5.26 2.55 6.48
C ALA A 154 3.84 3.17 6.47
N ILE A 155 3.21 3.31 7.65
CA ILE A 155 1.89 3.94 7.77
C ILE A 155 1.93 5.39 7.28
N ARG A 156 2.87 6.21 7.76
CA ARG A 156 2.97 7.62 7.32
C ARG A 156 3.19 7.73 5.83
N THR A 157 4.06 6.89 5.29
CA THR A 157 4.41 6.88 3.86
C THR A 157 3.20 6.53 3.00
N GLY A 158 2.51 5.44 3.34
CA GLY A 158 1.30 5.02 2.62
C GLY A 158 0.16 6.03 2.72
N VAL A 159 -0.10 6.57 3.91
CA VAL A 159 -1.13 7.61 4.11
C VAL A 159 -0.81 8.88 3.32
N SER A 160 0.45 9.32 3.31
CA SER A 160 0.89 10.49 2.53
C SER A 160 0.67 10.28 1.02
N CYS A 161 1.03 9.10 0.51
CA CYS A 161 0.83 8.74 -0.89
C CYS A 161 -0.65 8.65 -1.26
N MET A 162 -1.45 7.92 -0.48
CA MET A 162 -2.89 7.79 -0.67
C MET A 162 -3.60 9.15 -0.68
N ARG A 163 -3.21 10.04 0.23
CA ARG A 163 -3.73 11.41 0.29
C ARG A 163 -3.35 12.24 -0.94
N SER A 164 -2.10 12.12 -1.41
CA SER A 164 -1.63 12.81 -2.62
C SER A 164 -2.41 12.33 -3.84
N LEU A 165 -2.63 11.01 -3.97
CA LEU A 165 -3.48 10.44 -5.01
C LEU A 165 -4.92 10.96 -4.94
N TRP A 166 -5.49 11.03 -3.73
CA TRP A 166 -6.84 11.56 -3.51
C TRP A 166 -6.96 13.02 -3.97
N TRP A 167 -6.07 13.91 -3.52
CA TRP A 167 -6.14 15.35 -3.82
C TRP A 167 -5.80 15.69 -5.27
N HIS A 168 -4.99 14.87 -5.93
CA HIS A 168 -4.58 15.08 -7.32
C HIS A 168 -5.32 14.20 -8.33
N HIS A 169 -6.32 13.43 -7.88
CA HIS A 169 -7.11 12.51 -8.70
C HIS A 169 -6.28 11.53 -9.52
N GLY A 170 -5.18 11.04 -8.94
CA GLY A 170 -4.25 10.10 -9.55
C GLY A 170 -2.79 10.50 -9.41
N GLY A 171 -1.93 9.84 -10.19
CA GLY A 171 -0.50 10.08 -10.20
C GLY A 171 0.29 8.79 -10.22
N ILE A 172 1.58 8.92 -9.94
CA ILE A 172 2.55 7.83 -9.99
C ILE A 172 3.15 7.70 -8.60
N LEU A 173 3.21 6.49 -8.06
CA LEU A 173 4.00 6.20 -6.86
C LEU A 173 5.32 5.54 -7.27
N LEU A 174 6.44 6.12 -6.85
CA LEU A 174 7.78 5.59 -7.05
C LEU A 174 8.27 5.00 -5.74
N GLY A 175 8.56 3.70 -5.74
CA GLY A 175 8.98 2.98 -4.55
C GLY A 175 10.38 2.41 -4.69
N ASP A 176 11.15 2.48 -3.61
CA ASP A 176 12.46 1.86 -3.47
C ASP A 176 12.48 1.01 -2.20
N LEU A 177 12.49 -0.31 -2.40
CA LEU A 177 12.46 -1.28 -1.32
C LEU A 177 13.77 -1.29 -0.51
N ARG A 178 14.91 -0.95 -1.13
CA ARG A 178 16.19 -0.89 -0.39
C ARG A 178 16.26 0.36 0.47
N GLN A 179 15.73 1.48 -0.01
CA GLN A 179 15.64 2.74 0.72
C GLN A 179 14.42 2.82 1.65
N ARG A 180 13.55 1.81 1.62
CA ARG A 180 12.30 1.76 2.41
C ARG A 180 11.41 2.97 2.17
N SER A 181 11.27 3.39 0.91
CA SER A 181 10.55 4.61 0.52
C SER A 181 9.47 4.36 -0.51
N LEU A 182 8.46 5.23 -0.51
CA LEU A 182 7.43 5.34 -1.53
C LEU A 182 7.01 6.81 -1.62
N GLU A 183 7.07 7.37 -2.82
CA GLU A 183 6.83 8.80 -3.04
C GLU A 183 5.83 9.01 -4.18
N TRP A 184 4.93 9.97 -4.00
CA TRP A 184 4.03 10.39 -5.08
C TRP A 184 4.72 11.38 -6.03
N ARG A 185 4.40 11.23 -7.32
CA ARG A 185 4.72 12.15 -8.40
C ARG A 185 3.47 12.45 -9.23
N PRO A 186 3.35 13.68 -9.79
CA PRO A 186 2.31 13.95 -10.76
C PRO A 186 2.51 13.06 -12.00
N ALA A 187 1.40 12.61 -12.60
CA ALA A 187 1.47 11.96 -13.90
C ALA A 187 1.99 12.98 -14.95
N ALA A 188 2.82 12.52 -15.89
CA ALA A 188 3.48 13.37 -16.88
C ALA A 188 2.51 14.25 -17.71
N ASN A 189 1.21 13.93 -17.72
CA ASN A 189 0.15 14.66 -18.43
C ASN A 189 -1.02 15.11 -17.52
N ALA A 190 -0.80 15.29 -16.21
CA ALA A 190 -1.87 15.77 -15.34
C ALA A 190 -2.31 17.20 -15.75
N PRO A 191 -3.60 17.43 -16.07
CA PRO A 191 -4.09 18.79 -16.25
C PRO A 191 -3.88 19.55 -14.94
N VAL A 192 -3.22 20.71 -15.01
CA VAL A 192 -3.01 21.59 -13.85
C VAL A 192 -4.38 22.02 -13.34
N SER A 193 -4.86 21.40 -12.27
CA SER A 193 -6.09 21.84 -11.61
C SER A 193 -5.79 23.15 -10.90
N SER A 194 -6.29 24.24 -11.46
CA SER A 194 -6.29 25.54 -10.80
C SER A 194 -7.08 25.40 -9.50
N ARG A 195 -6.39 25.54 -8.35
CA ARG A 195 -7.04 25.66 -7.04
C ARG A 195 -8.11 26.74 -7.11
N ARG A 196 -9.38 26.38 -6.90
CA ARG A 196 -10.38 27.37 -6.48
C ARG A 196 -10.10 27.69 -5.02
N GLN A 197 -9.51 28.86 -4.80
CA GLN A 197 -9.76 29.61 -3.58
C GLN A 197 -11.26 29.93 -3.56
N GLN A 198 -11.97 29.42 -2.57
CA GLN A 198 -13.17 30.01 -1.96
C GLN A 198 -13.37 29.36 -0.59
#